data_AF-A0A0R2FCB3-F1
#
_entry.id   AF-A0A0R2FCB3-F1
#
_cell.length_a   1.000
_cell.length_b   1.000
_cell.length_c   1.000
_cell.angle_alpha   90.00
_cell.angle_beta   90.00
_cell.angle_gamma   90.00
#
_symmetry.space_group_name_H-M   'P 1'
#
loop_
_entity.id
_entity.type
_entity.pdbx_description
1 polymer ?
#
loop_
_entity_poly.entity_id
_entity_poly.type
_entity_poly.pdbx_seq_one_letter_code
_entity_poly.pdbx_strand_id
1 'polypeptide(L)'
;MIVLSNTDYNQLTGMVVGMAITTTDFADMSGYLPFVDLESKTKGNIILWQLPTFDQVARHASIIGHVSPSMLNTLKKGSNRYF
;
A
#
# COMPACT_ATOMS: atom_id res chain seq x y z
N MET A 1 -0.62 -0.99 -5.37
CA MET A 1 -0.84 -0.23 -4.12
C MET A 1 -1.19 -1.22 -3.02
N ILE A 2 -0.76 -0.97 -1.79
CA ILE A 2 -1.14 -1.74 -0.61
C ILE A 2 -2.22 -0.97 0.14
N VAL A 3 -3.39 -1.59 0.33
CA VAL A 3 -4.53 -0.98 1.01
C VAL A 3 -4.34 -1.03 2.54
N LEU A 4 -4.56 0.10 3.20
CA LEU A 4 -4.40 0.31 4.64
C LEU A 4 -5.73 0.65 5.34
N SER A 5 -6.70 1.20 4.60
CA SER A 5 -8.05 1.47 5.10
C SER A 5 -8.77 0.18 5.50
N ASN A 6 -9.68 0.31 6.46
CA ASN A 6 -10.47 -0.83 6.95
C ASN A 6 -11.59 -1.21 5.97
N THR A 7 -12.12 -2.41 6.13
CA THR A 7 -13.16 -2.98 5.27
C THR A 7 -14.43 -2.15 5.25
N ASP A 8 -14.89 -1.67 6.41
CA ASP A 8 -16.15 -0.92 6.52
C ASP A 8 -16.09 0.38 5.72
N TYR A 9 -14.99 1.14 5.84
CA TYR A 9 -14.73 2.33 5.04
C TYR A 9 -14.75 2.01 3.54
N ASN A 10 -14.06 0.94 3.14
CA ASN A 10 -13.94 0.56 1.73
C ASN A 10 -15.29 0.19 1.11
N GLN A 11 -16.14 -0.52 1.86
CA GLN A 11 -17.47 -0.96 1.43
C GLN A 11 -18.47 0.20 1.38
N LEU A 12 -18.42 1.12 2.36
CA LEU A 12 -19.34 2.24 2.43
C LEU A 12 -19.07 3.30 1.35
N THR A 13 -17.80 3.52 1.00
CA THR A 13 -17.41 4.64 0.14
C THR A 13 -17.06 4.24 -1.29
N GLY A 14 -16.71 2.97 -1.53
CA GLY A 14 -16.07 2.57 -2.79
C GLY A 14 -14.65 3.11 -2.96
N MET A 15 -14.09 3.75 -1.93
CA MET A 15 -12.73 4.30 -1.91
C MET A 15 -11.82 3.42 -1.07
N VAL A 16 -10.53 3.42 -1.39
CA VAL A 16 -9.48 2.79 -0.58
C VAL A 16 -8.38 3.79 -0.31
N VAL A 17 -7.74 3.67 0.85
CA VAL A 17 -6.55 4.46 1.20
C VAL A 17 -5.37 3.51 1.30
N GLY A 18 -4.27 3.84 0.66
CA GLY A 18 -3.14 2.91 0.57
C GLY A 18 -1.83 3.54 0.13
N MET A 19 -0.76 2.78 0.25
CA MET A 19 0.59 3.18 -0.17
C MET A 19 0.91 2.63 -1.56
N ALA A 20 1.45 3.47 -2.44
CA ALA A 20 1.88 3.04 -3.77
C ALA A 20 3.13 2.15 -3.70
N ILE A 21 3.30 1.30 -4.71
CA ILE A 21 4.51 0.50 -4.93
C ILE A 21 5.14 1.02 -6.22
N THR A 22 6.44 1.28 -6.21
CA THR A 22 7.21 1.64 -7.40
C THR A 22 8.33 0.62 -7.63
N THR A 23 8.68 0.40 -8.90
CA THR A 23 9.82 -0.46 -9.28
C THR A 23 11.13 0.31 -9.33
N THR A 24 11.10 1.63 -9.10
CA THR A 24 12.30 2.46 -9.07
C THR A 24 13.10 2.20 -7.80
N ASP A 25 14.39 2.00 -7.97
CA ASP A 25 15.35 1.96 -6.86
C ASP A 25 15.89 3.37 -6.62
N PHE A 26 15.78 3.84 -5.37
CA PHE A 26 16.26 5.15 -4.96
C PHE A 26 17.55 5.01 -4.17
N ALA A 27 18.47 5.97 -4.36
CA ALA A 27 19.71 6.01 -3.58
C ALA A 27 19.43 6.26 -2.08
N ASP A 28 18.43 7.08 -1.77
CA ASP A 28 17.91 7.27 -0.41
C ASP A 28 16.62 6.47 -0.21
N MET A 29 16.68 5.51 0.71
CA MET A 29 15.58 4.61 1.04
C MET A 29 14.80 5.05 2.30
N SER A 30 15.11 6.21 2.90
CA SER A 30 14.51 6.65 4.17
C SER A 30 12.98 6.72 4.14
N GLY A 31 12.40 7.07 2.98
CA GLY A 31 10.96 7.13 2.71
C GLY A 31 10.35 5.88 2.05
N TYR A 32 11.11 4.80 1.91
CA TYR A 32 10.74 3.64 1.11
C TYR A 32 10.95 2.33 1.89
N LEU A 33 10.07 1.35 1.65
CA LEU A 33 10.22 0.01 2.21
C LEU A 33 10.28 -1.03 1.09
N PRO A 34 11.37 -1.81 0.96
CA PRO A 34 11.43 -2.91 0.00
C PRO A 34 10.31 -3.92 0.23
N PHE A 35 9.71 -4.39 -0.87
CA PHE A 35 8.58 -5.29 -0.87
C PHE A 35 8.71 -6.34 -1.97
N VAL A 36 8.40 -7.57 -1.61
CA VAL A 36 8.28 -8.69 -2.54
C VAL A 36 7.11 -9.57 -2.11
N ASP A 37 6.28 -9.89 -3.08
CA ASP A 37 5.21 -10.89 -2.96
C ASP A 37 5.30 -11.82 -4.18
N LEU A 38 5.70 -13.06 -3.90
CA LEU A 38 5.93 -14.08 -4.93
C LEU A 38 4.62 -14.61 -5.51
N GLU A 39 3.53 -14.63 -4.73
CA GLU A 39 2.24 -15.16 -5.18
C GLU A 39 1.62 -14.22 -6.21
N SER A 40 1.59 -12.92 -5.92
CA SER A 40 1.10 -11.90 -6.87
C SER A 40 2.14 -11.48 -7.92
N LYS A 41 3.37 -12.00 -7.84
CA LYS A 41 4.53 -11.60 -8.68
C LYS A 41 4.81 -10.09 -8.61
N THR A 42 4.54 -9.47 -7.46
CA THR A 42 4.76 -8.04 -7.24
C THR A 42 6.09 -7.84 -6.52
N LYS A 43 6.96 -6.98 -7.06
CA LYS A 43 8.19 -6.55 -6.38
C LYS A 43 8.41 -5.06 -6.57
N GLY A 44 9.02 -4.42 -5.58
CA GLY A 44 9.38 -3.00 -5.66
C GLY A 44 9.55 -2.38 -4.28
N ASN A 45 9.35 -1.08 -4.22
CA ASN A 45 9.51 -0.26 -3.04
C ASN A 45 8.18 0.41 -2.70
N ILE A 46 7.69 0.20 -1.48
CA ILE A 46 6.49 0.84 -0.95
C ILE A 46 6.84 2.27 -0.55
N ILE A 47 6.07 3.24 -1.02
CA ILE A 47 6.27 4.66 -0.71
C ILE A 47 5.57 4.98 0.62
N LEU A 48 6.33 5.25 1.67
CA LEU A 48 5.80 5.37 3.04
C LEU A 48 5.17 6.73 3.35
N TRP A 49 5.59 7.78 2.65
CA TRP A 49 5.14 9.16 2.85
C TRP A 49 3.95 9.55 1.95
N GLN A 50 3.51 8.66 1.07
CA GLN A 50 2.33 8.86 0.23
C GLN A 50 1.19 7.95 0.68
N LEU A 51 0.06 8.56 1.04
CA LEU A 51 -1.14 7.84 1.45
C LEU A 51 -2.39 8.34 0.69
N PRO A 52 -2.42 8.21 -0.65
CA PRO A 52 -3.55 8.68 -1.45
C PRO A 52 -4.83 7.89 -1.19
N THR A 53 -5.96 8.58 -1.35
CA THR A 53 -7.28 7.96 -1.52
C THR A 53 -7.50 7.63 -2.99
N PHE A 54 -7.90 6.40 -3.28
CA PHE A 54 -8.11 5.87 -4.61
C PHE A 54 -9.53 5.32 -4.75
N ASP A 55 -10.22 5.70 -5.82
CA ASP A 55 -11.54 5.17 -6.14
C ASP A 55 -11.38 3.79 -6.79
N GLN A 56 -11.64 2.72 -6.03
CA GLN A 56 -11.46 1.35 -6.52
C GLN A 56 -12.60 0.92 -7.44
N VAL A 57 -13.81 1.47 -7.26
CA VAL A 57 -14.99 1.08 -8.03
C VAL A 57 -14.94 1.70 -9.41
N ALA A 58 -14.78 3.03 -9.50
CA ALA A 58 -14.76 3.75 -10.77
C ALA A 58 -13.54 3.42 -11.63
N ARG A 59 -12.43 2.99 -11.01
CA ARG A 59 -11.19 2.60 -11.72
C ARG A 59 -11.02 1.09 -11.89
N HIS A 60 -12.05 0.30 -11.56
CA HIS A 60 -12.07 -1.15 -11.74
C HIS A 60 -10.84 -1.85 -11.16
N ALA A 61 -10.47 -1.52 -9.92
CA ALA A 61 -9.33 -2.13 -9.26
C ALA A 61 -9.55 -3.62 -9.02
N SER A 62 -8.48 -4.41 -9.11
CA SER A 62 -8.49 -5.83 -8.77
C SER A 62 -7.55 -6.10 -7.60
N ILE A 63 -7.98 -6.96 -6.69
CA ILE A 63 -7.11 -7.53 -5.66
C ILE A 63 -6.25 -8.62 -6.31
N ILE A 64 -4.93 -8.48 -6.23
CA ILE A 64 -3.97 -9.42 -6.83
C ILE A 64 -3.21 -10.26 -5.78
N GLY A 65 -3.35 -9.92 -4.50
CA GLY A 65 -2.61 -10.55 -3.41
C GLY A 65 -2.93 -9.89 -2.07
N HIS A 66 -2.36 -10.44 -0.99
CA HIS A 66 -2.55 -9.96 0.36
C HIS A 66 -1.21 -9.85 1.08
N VAL A 67 -1.06 -8.84 1.93
CA VAL A 67 0.11 -8.71 2.80
C VAL A 67 -0.14 -9.42 4.13
N SER A 68 0.92 -9.90 4.76
CA SER A 68 0.82 -10.50 6.09
C SER A 68 0.38 -9.46 7.13
N PRO A 69 -0.27 -9.87 8.23
CA PRO A 69 -0.62 -8.96 9.33
C PRO A 69 0.60 -8.24 9.94
N SER A 70 1.76 -8.90 9.97
CA SER A 70 3.01 -8.29 10.45
C SER A 70 3.51 -7.18 9.53
N MET A 71 3.42 -7.38 8.21
CA MET A 71 3.72 -6.35 7.22
C MET A 71 2.76 -5.17 7.34
N LEU A 72 1.45 -5.44 7.46
CA LEU A 72 0.44 -4.40 7.65
C LEU A 72 0.72 -3.53 8.88
N ASN A 73 1.09 -4.16 10.01
CA ASN A 73 1.48 -3.45 11.23
C ASN A 73 2.76 -2.62 11.05
N THR A 74 3.72 -3.12 10.28
CA THR A 74 4.94 -2.38 9.93
C THR A 74 4.61 -1.14 9.13
N LEU A 75 3.73 -1.24 8.14
CA LEU A 75 3.31 -0.12 7.30
C LEU A 75 2.54 0.94 8.09
N LYS A 76 1.64 0.53 8.99
CA LYS A 76 0.91 1.46 9.88
C LYS A 76 1.84 2.20 10.85
N LYS A 77 2.89 1.54 11.34
CA LYS A 77 3.90 2.21 12.17
C LYS A 77 4.78 3.15 11.33
N GLY A 78 5.13 2.74 10.12
CA GLY A 78 5.90 3.56 9.17
C GLY A 78 5.15 4.83 8.76
N SER A 79 3.83 4.76 8.54
CA SER A 79 3.02 5.93 8.20
C SER A 79 3.00 6.97 9.31
N ASN A 80 2.95 6.57 10.59
CA ASN A 80 2.94 7.50 11.73
C ASN A 80 4.23 8.34 11.86
N ARG A 81 5.28 8.00 11.11
CA ARG A 81 6.48 8.83 11.03
C ARG A 81 6.28 10.04 10.09
N TYR A 82 5.34 9.93 9.16
CA TYR A 82 5.11 10.90 8.09
C TYR A 82 3.76 11.64 8.22
N PHE A 83 2.86 11.16 9.09
CA PHE A 83 1.54 11.73 9.39
C PHE A 83 1.30 11.68 10.91
#